data_AF-A0AB73T1P0-F1
#
_entry.id   AF-A0AB73T1P0-F1
#
_cell.length_a   1.000
_cell.length_b   1.000
_cell.length_c   1.000
_cell.angle_alpha   90.00
_cell.angle_beta   90.00
_cell.angle_gamma   90.00
#
_symmetry.space_group_name_H-M   'P 1'
#
loop_
_entity.id
_entity.type
_entity.pdbx_description
1 polymer ?
#
loop_
_entity_poly.entity_id
_entity_poly.type
_entity_poly.pdbx_seq_one_letter_code
_entity_poly.pdbx_strand_id
1 'polypeptide(L)'
;MDKKVRSAEKICIAAIIVLAVIALACIAILLTGREEQPTETEKTVQKETEGEKKLTEENDFLPSGVLYGERLPVTEFTDGTGEKKELSEYQGKMLVIAFWGSWCKYCEQFLEHSEEFRELLEERKDTNMVLIDKLDQDKGESREKVRALLSEKKVGLECLYDEGLKAYKAYGVKRIPTVIVLDDEGIVRYAAADVPESREALDSVLDYVKYGGSEAAEKFIASQLSGSEGGIYTNYKGKSGTHPTGHDVLSESQGLMMEYAVLADDQGAFDRAYDFLKANMYEQGIFSWYVTADGKKAGANALLDDLRICRTLCMAEEQWGGYIKEAEELADAILKYNVYGDSMSSFYDFSQESPGSVISLCYGELDALGRLQEQNNKWGELKDRMAAIVQDGYIGDGFPLYFSSYDYDKKKYSQDSINTAEALMTLYHLAKAGLLKETSEEWLLEQLEGDGLAARYNVDGTVVPGYDYETTAVYAIAGLIGYESGNAGIYTRALQKIEQNRVWDTGSSFYGSFMNQEAGDDVIAFDQLMPLILYGYSKDVLFGS
;
A
#
# COMPACT_ATOMS: atom_id res chain seq x y z
N MET A 1 -76.70 -27.58 -17.59
CA MET A 1 -75.65 -27.69 -16.55
C MET A 1 -74.25 -27.33 -17.08
N ASP A 2 -74.13 -26.61 -18.21
CA ASP A 2 -72.89 -26.58 -19.00
C ASP A 2 -72.17 -25.20 -19.02
N LYS A 3 -72.90 -24.12 -18.70
CA LYS A 3 -72.30 -22.75 -18.63
C LYS A 3 -71.58 -22.47 -17.31
N LYS A 4 -72.06 -23.01 -16.19
CA LYS A 4 -71.43 -22.80 -14.87
C LYS A 4 -70.12 -23.59 -14.72
N VAL A 5 -70.05 -24.80 -15.27
CA VAL A 5 -68.83 -25.62 -15.27
C VAL A 5 -67.75 -25.00 -16.15
N ARG A 6 -68.09 -24.58 -17.38
CA ARG A 6 -67.15 -23.84 -18.24
C ARG A 6 -66.69 -22.49 -17.67
N SER A 7 -67.52 -21.85 -16.84
CA SER A 7 -67.13 -20.62 -16.14
C SER A 7 -66.15 -20.91 -15.01
N ALA A 8 -66.36 -22.00 -14.26
CA ALA A 8 -65.45 -22.43 -13.20
C ALA A 8 -64.10 -22.90 -13.77
N GLU A 9 -64.09 -23.64 -14.88
CA GLU A 9 -62.85 -24.05 -15.57
C GLU A 9 -62.05 -22.84 -16.05
N LYS A 10 -62.70 -21.83 -16.62
CA LYS A 10 -62.01 -20.58 -17.03
C LYS A 10 -61.42 -19.82 -15.86
N ILE A 11 -62.10 -19.82 -14.70
CA ILE A 11 -61.60 -19.18 -13.48
C ILE A 11 -60.40 -19.97 -12.92
N CYS A 12 -60.46 -21.31 -12.92
CA CYS A 12 -59.34 -22.15 -12.48
C CYS A 12 -58.12 -22.02 -13.40
N ILE A 13 -58.30 -22.03 -14.72
CA ILE A 13 -57.21 -21.83 -15.69
C ILE A 13 -56.61 -20.42 -15.51
N ALA A 14 -57.44 -19.38 -15.35
CA ALA A 14 -56.94 -18.03 -15.08
C ALA A 14 -56.15 -17.96 -13.77
N ALA A 15 -56.61 -18.62 -12.70
CA ALA A 15 -55.89 -18.67 -11.42
C ALA A 15 -54.55 -19.40 -11.52
N ILE A 16 -54.49 -20.52 -12.28
CA ILE A 16 -53.24 -21.26 -12.52
C ILE A 16 -52.26 -20.42 -13.33
N ILE A 17 -52.73 -19.70 -14.35
CA ILE A 17 -51.87 -18.80 -15.15
C ILE A 17 -51.35 -17.66 -14.28
N VAL A 18 -52.18 -17.06 -13.43
CA VAL A 18 -51.74 -16.01 -12.49
C VAL A 18 -50.71 -16.54 -11.49
N LEU A 19 -50.92 -17.73 -10.93
CA LEU A 19 -49.95 -18.36 -10.03
C LEU A 19 -48.64 -18.73 -10.73
N ALA A 20 -48.69 -19.18 -11.99
CA ALA A 20 -47.50 -19.45 -12.79
C ALA A 20 -46.74 -18.16 -13.15
N VAL A 21 -47.44 -17.07 -13.42
CA VAL A 21 -46.84 -15.74 -13.65
C VAL A 21 -46.24 -15.19 -12.35
N ILE A 22 -46.89 -15.38 -11.21
CA ILE A 22 -46.34 -15.00 -9.90
C ILE A 22 -45.10 -15.86 -9.58
N ALA A 23 -45.14 -17.17 -9.83
CA ALA A 23 -43.98 -18.04 -9.63
C ALA A 23 -42.82 -17.69 -10.57
N LEU A 24 -43.10 -17.37 -11.84
CA LEU A 24 -42.10 -16.88 -12.79
C LEU A 24 -41.58 -15.49 -12.43
N ALA A 25 -42.42 -14.62 -11.86
CA ALA A 25 -42.00 -13.33 -11.33
C ALA A 25 -41.18 -13.49 -10.05
N CYS A 26 -41.51 -14.44 -9.17
CA CYS A 26 -40.72 -14.77 -7.98
C CYS A 26 -39.39 -15.44 -8.37
N ILE A 27 -39.35 -16.30 -9.39
CA ILE A 27 -38.12 -16.87 -9.94
C ILE A 27 -37.31 -15.78 -10.63
N ALA A 28 -37.94 -14.87 -11.38
CA ALA A 28 -37.27 -13.69 -11.95
C ALA A 28 -36.71 -12.79 -10.85
N ILE A 29 -37.45 -12.54 -9.75
CA ILE A 29 -36.99 -11.80 -8.57
C ILE A 29 -35.86 -12.53 -7.82
N LEU A 30 -35.90 -13.86 -7.75
CA LEU A 30 -34.83 -14.70 -7.18
C LEU A 30 -33.59 -14.76 -8.10
N LEU A 31 -33.78 -14.65 -9.42
CA LEU A 31 -32.70 -14.58 -10.41
C LEU A 31 -32.13 -13.16 -10.58
N THR A 32 -32.92 -12.12 -10.34
CA THR A 32 -32.48 -10.72 -10.28
C THR A 32 -32.03 -10.30 -8.88
N GLY A 33 -32.28 -11.12 -7.87
CA GLY A 33 -31.83 -10.96 -6.48
C GLY A 33 -30.50 -11.65 -6.19
N ARG A 34 -29.87 -12.28 -7.19
CA ARG A 34 -28.42 -12.48 -7.20
C ARG A 34 -27.78 -11.14 -7.58
N GLU A 35 -27.75 -10.20 -6.64
CA GLU A 35 -26.69 -9.20 -6.65
C GLU A 35 -25.41 -9.94 -6.23
N GLU A 36 -24.77 -10.60 -7.21
CA GLU A 36 -23.30 -10.58 -7.26
C GLU A 36 -22.90 -9.09 -7.14
N GLN A 37 -21.82 -8.79 -6.39
CA GLN A 37 -21.32 -7.41 -6.24
C GLN A 37 -21.48 -6.65 -7.56
N PRO A 38 -22.24 -5.54 -7.59
CA PRO A 38 -22.53 -4.89 -8.85
C PRO A 38 -21.23 -4.35 -9.43
N THR A 39 -20.85 -4.87 -10.60
CA THR A 39 -19.85 -4.34 -11.52
C THR A 39 -20.27 -2.98 -12.15
N GLU A 40 -21.13 -2.20 -11.46
CA GLU A 40 -21.54 -0.84 -11.84
C GLU A 40 -20.71 0.26 -11.15
N THR A 41 -19.51 -0.10 -10.70
CA THR A 41 -18.44 0.80 -10.22
C THR A 41 -18.03 1.84 -11.27
N GLU A 42 -18.35 1.62 -12.55
CA GLU A 42 -17.80 2.39 -13.69
C GLU A 42 -18.23 3.87 -13.78
N LYS A 43 -19.39 4.26 -13.23
CA LYS A 43 -19.87 5.66 -13.34
C LYS A 43 -19.65 6.50 -12.09
N THR A 44 -19.49 5.87 -10.94
CA THR A 44 -19.30 6.56 -9.65
C THR A 44 -17.81 6.82 -9.40
N VAL A 45 -16.92 5.90 -9.82
CA VAL A 45 -15.47 6.08 -9.70
C VAL A 45 -14.95 7.25 -10.51
N GLN A 46 -15.47 7.52 -11.72
CA GLN A 46 -15.07 8.71 -12.50
C GLN A 46 -15.28 10.06 -11.79
N LYS A 47 -16.10 10.09 -10.73
CA LYS A 47 -16.36 11.30 -9.95
C LYS A 47 -15.57 11.37 -8.64
N GLU A 48 -14.96 10.26 -8.23
CA GLU A 48 -14.07 10.15 -7.05
C GLU A 48 -12.59 10.29 -7.44
N THR A 49 -12.27 10.23 -8.73
CA THR A 49 -10.91 10.37 -9.29
C THR A 49 -10.57 11.82 -9.70
N GLU A 50 -11.38 12.82 -9.33
CA GLU A 50 -11.08 14.24 -9.56
C GLU A 50 -9.91 14.66 -8.63
N GLY A 51 -8.68 14.35 -9.05
CA GLY A 51 -7.49 14.74 -8.33
C GLY A 51 -6.35 13.73 -8.32
N GLU A 52 -6.50 12.50 -8.81
CA GLU A 52 -5.38 11.54 -8.77
C GLU A 52 -4.32 11.86 -9.83
N LYS A 53 -3.06 11.55 -9.50
CA LYS A 53 -1.90 11.82 -10.36
C LYS A 53 -1.93 10.89 -11.56
N LYS A 54 -1.73 11.44 -12.76
CA LYS A 54 -1.65 10.64 -14.00
C LYS A 54 -0.26 10.10 -14.24
N LEU A 55 -0.18 8.89 -14.82
CA LEU A 55 1.07 8.19 -15.15
C LEU A 55 2.05 9.04 -15.98
N THR A 56 1.55 9.92 -16.85
CA THR A 56 2.39 10.70 -17.78
C THR A 56 3.15 11.86 -17.14
N GLU A 57 3.01 12.08 -15.84
CA GLU A 57 3.80 13.07 -15.11
C GLU A 57 5.17 12.51 -14.74
N GLU A 58 6.03 12.40 -15.76
CA GLU A 58 7.43 11.97 -15.65
C GLU A 58 8.15 12.76 -14.55
N ASN A 59 8.58 12.07 -13.50
CA ASN A 59 9.51 12.62 -12.53
C ASN A 59 10.44 11.55 -11.94
N ASP A 60 10.90 10.58 -12.74
CA ASP A 60 11.89 9.62 -12.27
C ASP A 60 13.34 10.09 -12.48
N PHE A 61 13.64 11.19 -11.80
CA PHE A 61 15.01 11.68 -11.62
C PHE A 61 15.70 11.05 -10.40
N LEU A 62 15.05 10.09 -9.73
CA LEU A 62 15.57 9.46 -8.52
C LEU A 62 16.90 8.75 -8.83
N PRO A 63 17.81 8.70 -7.84
CA PRO A 63 19.10 8.05 -8.03
C PRO A 63 18.90 6.54 -8.25
N SER A 64 19.03 6.11 -9.51
CA SER A 64 18.60 4.77 -9.89
C SER A 64 19.46 3.64 -9.32
N GLY A 65 20.70 3.94 -8.92
CA GLY A 65 21.63 2.99 -8.30
C GLY A 65 21.67 3.06 -6.78
N VAL A 66 20.70 3.71 -6.13
CA VAL A 66 20.62 3.87 -4.68
C VAL A 66 19.39 3.13 -4.19
N LEU A 67 19.61 2.05 -3.44
CA LEU A 67 18.57 1.16 -2.93
C LEU A 67 18.46 1.28 -1.42
N TYR A 68 17.23 1.38 -0.93
CA TYR A 68 16.94 1.44 0.51
C TYR A 68 17.25 0.10 1.16
N GLY A 69 17.78 0.14 2.38
CA GLY A 69 18.25 -1.06 3.07
C GLY A 69 19.61 -1.58 2.59
N GLU A 70 20.25 -0.91 1.62
CA GLU A 70 21.60 -1.26 1.16
C GLU A 70 22.65 -0.21 1.54
N ARG A 71 23.93 -0.57 1.40
CA ARG A 71 25.06 0.37 1.46
C ARG A 71 25.29 1.01 0.10
N LEU A 72 25.78 2.25 0.09
CA LEU A 72 26.15 2.90 -1.15
C LEU A 72 27.36 2.22 -1.82
N PRO A 73 27.35 2.03 -3.17
CA PRO A 73 28.42 1.32 -3.86
C PRO A 73 29.75 2.09 -4.01
N VAL A 74 29.80 3.39 -3.70
CA VAL A 74 31.01 4.24 -3.86
C VAL A 74 31.29 5.06 -2.59
N THR A 75 32.17 4.57 -1.72
CA THR A 75 32.43 5.25 -0.44
C THR A 75 33.63 6.22 -0.46
N GLU A 76 34.47 6.15 -1.49
CA GLU A 76 35.71 6.93 -1.60
C GLU A 76 35.50 8.25 -2.37
N PHE A 77 35.87 9.36 -1.75
CA PHE A 77 35.89 10.72 -2.32
C PHE A 77 37.24 11.39 -2.07
N THR A 78 37.38 12.64 -2.51
CA THR A 78 38.52 13.49 -2.13
C THR A 78 38.07 14.78 -1.46
N ASP A 79 38.93 15.38 -0.65
CA ASP A 79 38.68 16.69 -0.05
C ASP A 79 39.19 17.86 -0.94
N GLY A 80 39.13 19.08 -0.41
CA GLY A 80 39.59 20.30 -1.10
C GLY A 80 41.10 20.41 -1.32
N THR A 81 41.89 19.48 -0.79
CA THR A 81 43.35 19.34 -1.00
C THR A 81 43.70 18.19 -1.95
N GLY A 82 42.73 17.30 -2.22
CA GLY A 82 42.92 16.08 -3.00
C GLY A 82 43.28 14.86 -2.13
N GLU A 83 43.21 14.98 -0.80
CA GLU A 83 43.35 13.84 0.10
C GLU A 83 42.10 12.97 0.05
N LYS A 84 42.28 11.66 0.17
CA LYS A 84 41.19 10.68 0.13
C LYS A 84 40.35 10.76 1.40
N LYS A 85 39.03 10.61 1.24
CA LYS A 85 38.02 10.57 2.29
C LYS A 85 37.08 9.39 2.06
N GLU A 86 36.71 8.72 3.14
CA GLU A 86 35.78 7.57 3.10
C GLU A 86 34.49 7.88 3.85
N LEU A 87 33.35 7.46 3.33
CA LEU A 87 32.06 7.62 4.02
C LEU A 87 32.02 6.91 5.39
N SER A 88 32.86 5.87 5.59
CA SER A 88 33.00 5.20 6.88
C SER A 88 33.52 6.12 7.99
N GLU A 89 34.15 7.25 7.66
CA GLU A 89 34.57 8.26 8.65
C GLU A 89 33.39 8.90 9.39
N TYR A 90 32.17 8.83 8.84
CA TYR A 90 30.96 9.39 9.41
C TYR A 90 30.09 8.36 10.16
N GLN A 91 30.48 7.08 10.19
CA GLN A 91 29.72 6.01 10.87
C GLN A 91 29.51 6.30 12.36
N GLY A 92 28.40 5.77 12.89
CA GLY A 92 27.91 6.06 14.24
C GLY A 92 27.09 7.35 14.36
N LYS A 93 26.84 8.02 13.23
CA LYS A 93 25.92 9.14 13.08
C LYS A 93 25.20 9.03 11.75
N MET A 94 23.99 9.56 11.67
CA MET A 94 23.31 9.74 10.39
C MET A 94 24.14 10.65 9.48
N LEU A 95 24.12 10.39 8.18
CA LEU A 95 24.85 11.19 7.19
C LEU A 95 23.92 11.69 6.10
N VAL A 96 23.77 13.01 6.03
CA VAL A 96 23.12 13.69 4.90
C VAL A 96 24.15 13.98 3.83
N ILE A 97 23.94 13.44 2.63
CA ILE A 97 24.77 13.64 1.46
C ILE A 97 24.00 14.49 0.46
N ALA A 98 24.48 15.69 0.15
CA ALA A 98 23.89 16.55 -0.87
C ALA A 98 24.81 16.65 -2.11
N PHE A 99 24.36 16.08 -3.23
CA PHE A 99 25.04 16.19 -4.52
C PHE A 99 24.78 17.56 -5.13
N TRP A 100 25.84 18.23 -5.59
CA TRP A 100 25.74 19.61 -6.07
C TRP A 100 26.84 20.00 -7.08
N GLY A 101 26.84 21.28 -7.50
CA GLY A 101 27.88 21.89 -8.33
C GLY A 101 27.82 23.43 -8.31
N SER A 102 28.94 24.13 -8.45
CA SER A 102 28.97 25.60 -8.36
C SER A 102 28.22 26.33 -9.47
N TRP A 103 27.98 25.67 -10.61
CA TRP A 103 27.21 26.20 -11.75
C TRP A 103 25.70 26.00 -11.61
N CYS A 104 25.24 25.27 -10.59
CA CYS A 104 23.85 24.86 -10.43
C CYS A 104 23.07 25.89 -9.59
N LYS A 105 22.13 26.60 -10.22
CA LYS A 105 21.31 27.63 -9.56
C LYS A 105 20.44 27.06 -8.41
N TYR A 106 19.85 25.88 -8.60
CA TYR A 106 19.03 25.24 -7.55
C TYR A 106 19.88 24.81 -6.36
N CYS A 107 21.10 24.36 -6.62
CA CYS A 107 22.08 24.05 -5.59
C CYS A 107 22.51 25.32 -4.84
N GLU A 108 22.61 26.46 -5.53
CA GLU A 108 22.89 27.74 -4.90
C GLU A 108 21.78 28.14 -3.91
N GLN A 109 20.51 27.95 -4.27
CA GLN A 109 19.35 28.21 -3.39
C GLN A 109 19.40 27.33 -2.14
N PHE A 110 19.67 26.03 -2.32
CA PHE A 110 19.88 25.11 -1.20
C PHE A 110 20.94 25.61 -0.20
N LEU A 111 22.06 26.11 -0.72
CA LEU A 111 23.17 26.61 0.10
C LEU A 111 22.82 27.91 0.85
N GLU A 112 21.76 28.65 0.48
CA GLU A 112 21.29 29.81 1.23
C GLU A 112 20.79 29.42 2.63
N HIS A 113 20.34 28.17 2.81
CA HIS A 113 19.88 27.62 4.09
C HIS A 113 21.00 27.00 4.94
N SER A 114 22.26 27.04 4.49
CA SER A 114 23.38 26.36 5.13
C SER A 114 23.65 26.78 6.58
N GLU A 115 23.38 28.04 6.94
CA GLU A 115 23.49 28.51 8.33
C GLU A 115 22.45 27.81 9.23
N GLU A 116 21.19 27.75 8.80
CA GLU A 116 20.10 27.11 9.54
C GLU A 116 20.33 25.60 9.67
N PHE A 117 20.84 24.95 8.62
CA PHE A 117 21.22 23.54 8.66
C PHE A 117 22.36 23.28 9.62
N ARG A 118 23.39 24.13 9.65
CA ARG A 118 24.49 23.99 10.61
C ARG A 118 24.00 24.12 12.05
N GLU A 119 23.13 25.09 12.34
CA GLU A 119 22.53 25.23 13.66
C GLU A 119 21.73 23.97 14.04
N LEU A 120 20.98 23.41 13.10
CA LEU A 120 20.25 22.16 13.33
C LEU A 120 21.20 20.99 13.63
N LEU A 121 22.30 20.85 12.89
CA LEU A 121 23.30 19.80 13.10
C LEU A 121 24.06 19.98 14.44
N GLU A 122 24.26 21.21 14.91
CA GLU A 122 24.84 21.48 16.23
C GLU A 122 23.91 21.03 17.37
N GLU A 123 22.60 21.13 17.17
CA GLU A 123 21.57 20.59 18.08
C GLU A 123 21.46 19.06 17.95
N ARG A 124 21.41 18.55 16.72
CA ARG A 124 21.39 17.11 16.37
C ARG A 124 22.80 16.52 16.34
N LYS A 125 23.34 16.26 17.52
CA LYS A 125 24.70 15.70 17.69
C LYS A 125 24.90 14.32 17.06
N ASP A 126 23.82 13.64 16.68
CA ASP A 126 23.76 12.33 16.03
C ASP A 126 23.76 12.41 14.49
N THR A 127 23.91 13.60 13.91
CA THR A 127 23.85 13.80 12.45
C THR A 127 25.08 14.55 11.93
N ASN A 128 25.56 14.16 10.75
CA ASN A 128 26.53 14.89 9.96
C ASN A 128 25.93 15.26 8.59
N MET A 129 26.48 16.29 7.96
CA MET A 129 26.12 16.66 6.60
C MET A 129 27.36 16.94 5.76
N VAL A 130 27.38 16.39 4.56
CA VAL A 130 28.45 16.57 3.57
C VAL A 130 27.88 16.97 2.21
N LEU A 131 28.57 17.90 1.56
CA LEU A 131 28.31 18.25 0.17
C LEU A 131 29.23 17.40 -0.73
N ILE A 132 28.69 16.81 -1.79
CA ILE A 132 29.48 16.09 -2.80
C ILE A 132 29.41 16.85 -4.12
N ASP A 133 30.50 17.55 -4.44
CA ASP A 133 30.64 18.27 -5.69
C ASP A 133 30.97 17.32 -6.84
N LYS A 134 30.27 17.50 -7.97
CA LYS A 134 30.43 16.67 -9.17
C LYS A 134 31.82 16.82 -9.84
N LEU A 135 32.56 17.90 -9.57
CA LEU A 135 33.81 18.26 -10.25
C LEU A 135 33.72 18.13 -11.79
N ASP A 136 32.58 18.59 -12.33
CA ASP A 136 32.25 18.45 -13.75
C ASP A 136 33.12 19.35 -14.65
N GLN A 137 34.14 18.77 -15.27
CA GLN A 137 35.06 19.49 -16.15
C GLN A 137 34.36 20.08 -17.38
N ASP A 138 33.28 19.47 -17.87
CA ASP A 138 32.54 19.98 -19.03
C ASP A 138 31.79 21.29 -18.70
N LYS A 139 31.51 21.52 -17.41
CA LYS A 139 30.95 22.75 -16.87
C LYS A 139 32.03 23.74 -16.40
N GLY A 140 33.30 23.36 -16.53
CA GLY A 140 34.44 24.12 -16.06
C GLY A 140 34.56 24.16 -14.53
N GLU A 141 34.02 23.17 -13.83
CA GLU A 141 34.12 23.05 -12.37
C GLU A 141 35.58 22.82 -11.94
N SER A 142 35.99 23.45 -10.83
CA SER A 142 37.31 23.20 -10.23
C SER A 142 37.25 23.38 -8.71
N ARG A 143 38.15 22.74 -7.98
CA ARG A 143 38.23 22.86 -6.51
C ARG A 143 38.40 24.31 -6.07
N GLU A 144 39.15 25.11 -6.81
CA GLU A 144 39.34 26.53 -6.51
C GLU A 144 38.03 27.31 -6.62
N LYS A 145 37.22 27.05 -7.65
CA LYS A 145 35.91 27.70 -7.84
C LYS A 145 34.94 27.31 -6.74
N VAL A 146 34.86 26.01 -6.44
CA VAL A 146 34.01 25.48 -5.37
C VAL A 146 34.39 26.13 -4.03
N ARG A 147 35.67 26.13 -3.67
CA ARG A 147 36.15 26.73 -2.43
C ARG A 147 35.91 28.24 -2.36
N ALA A 148 36.09 28.95 -3.47
CA ALA A 148 35.79 30.38 -3.53
C ALA A 148 34.31 30.66 -3.27
N LEU A 149 33.41 29.92 -3.92
CA LEU A 149 31.96 30.06 -3.74
C LEU A 149 31.52 29.73 -2.31
N LEU A 150 31.97 28.60 -1.75
CA LEU A 150 31.62 28.19 -0.39
C LEU A 150 32.12 29.20 0.65
N SER A 151 33.31 29.78 0.43
CA SER A 151 33.86 30.83 1.29
C SER A 151 33.11 32.16 1.16
N GLU A 152 32.71 32.54 -0.05
CA GLU A 152 31.94 33.76 -0.31
C GLU A 152 30.57 33.69 0.37
N LYS A 153 29.89 32.55 0.24
CA LYS A 153 28.57 32.29 0.81
C LYS A 153 28.59 31.86 2.29
N LYS A 154 29.78 31.63 2.85
CA LYS A 154 29.98 31.21 4.26
C LYS A 154 29.22 29.93 4.62
N VAL A 155 29.16 28.97 3.69
CA VAL A 155 28.36 27.74 3.83
C VAL A 155 28.70 26.93 5.07
N GLY A 156 29.99 26.85 5.44
CA GLY A 156 30.43 26.19 6.68
C GLY A 156 30.21 24.67 6.75
N LEU A 157 29.73 24.04 5.67
CA LEU A 157 29.58 22.59 5.52
C LEU A 157 30.83 21.98 4.88
N GLU A 158 31.13 20.73 5.24
CA GLU A 158 32.20 19.97 4.59
C GLU A 158 31.85 19.68 3.13
N CYS A 159 32.83 19.81 2.24
CA CYS A 159 32.66 19.55 0.82
C CYS A 159 33.71 18.54 0.33
N LEU A 160 33.22 17.43 -0.20
CA LEU A 160 33.97 16.37 -0.86
C LEU A 160 33.75 16.45 -2.37
N TYR A 161 34.62 15.78 -3.14
CA TYR A 161 34.65 15.85 -4.60
C TYR A 161 34.62 14.44 -5.21
N ASP A 162 33.68 14.21 -6.13
CA ASP A 162 33.52 12.96 -6.89
C ASP A 162 34.47 12.92 -8.11
N GLU A 163 35.71 12.49 -7.87
CA GLU A 163 36.70 12.39 -8.94
C GLU A 163 36.30 11.39 -10.04
N GLY A 164 36.11 11.91 -11.26
CA GLY A 164 35.78 11.10 -12.42
C GLY A 164 34.31 10.70 -12.52
N LEU A 165 33.43 11.32 -11.72
CA LEU A 165 31.99 11.07 -11.70
C LEU A 165 31.64 9.63 -11.31
N LYS A 166 32.40 9.03 -10.40
CA LYS A 166 32.22 7.63 -10.00
C LYS A 166 30.90 7.46 -9.25
N ALA A 167 30.71 8.23 -8.19
CA ALA A 167 29.48 8.18 -7.39
C ALA A 167 28.28 8.63 -8.22
N TYR A 168 28.41 9.71 -9.00
CA TYR A 168 27.36 10.23 -9.86
C TYR A 168 26.81 9.17 -10.84
N LYS A 169 27.72 8.39 -11.46
CA LYS A 169 27.35 7.29 -12.37
C LYS A 169 26.83 6.06 -11.62
N ALA A 170 27.50 5.65 -10.56
CA ALA A 170 27.14 4.45 -9.81
C ALA A 170 25.77 4.60 -9.13
N TYR A 171 25.46 5.79 -8.62
CA TYR A 171 24.21 6.09 -7.93
C TYR A 171 23.09 6.45 -8.92
N GLY A 172 23.40 6.63 -10.20
CA GLY A 172 22.42 7.03 -11.21
C GLY A 172 21.82 8.41 -10.94
N VAL A 173 22.61 9.35 -10.40
CA VAL A 173 22.14 10.72 -10.15
C VAL A 173 21.93 11.40 -11.50
N LYS A 174 20.67 11.71 -11.85
CA LYS A 174 20.34 12.36 -13.14
C LYS A 174 20.29 13.88 -13.04
N ARG A 175 19.90 14.42 -11.87
CA ARG A 175 19.80 15.86 -11.59
C ARG A 175 20.50 16.25 -10.29
N ILE A 176 20.87 17.52 -10.21
CA ILE A 176 21.31 18.14 -8.96
C ILE A 176 20.44 19.37 -8.64
N PRO A 177 20.16 19.63 -7.36
CA PRO A 177 20.66 18.86 -6.23
C PRO A 177 19.91 17.52 -6.04
N THR A 178 20.58 16.56 -5.41
CA THR A 178 20.03 15.25 -5.01
C THR A 178 20.50 14.97 -3.60
N VAL A 179 19.59 14.57 -2.71
CA VAL A 179 19.90 14.23 -1.32
C VAL A 179 19.78 12.73 -1.10
N ILE A 180 20.76 12.18 -0.40
CA ILE A 180 20.73 10.81 0.14
C ILE A 180 20.98 10.92 1.64
N VAL A 181 20.23 10.18 2.45
CA VAL A 181 20.46 10.10 3.89
C VAL A 181 20.72 8.66 4.28
N LEU A 182 21.84 8.49 4.98
CA LEU A 182 22.26 7.23 5.58
C LEU A 182 21.94 7.24 7.07
N ASP A 183 21.54 6.08 7.60
CA ASP A 183 21.50 5.87 9.06
C ASP A 183 22.90 5.80 9.67
N ASP A 184 22.97 5.61 10.99
CA ASP A 184 24.22 5.52 11.74
C ASP A 184 25.06 4.28 11.44
N GLU A 185 24.46 3.24 10.85
CA GLU A 185 25.16 2.07 10.32
C GLU A 185 25.69 2.30 8.90
N GLY A 186 25.29 3.38 8.23
CA GLY A 186 25.67 3.72 6.85
C GLY A 186 24.81 3.01 5.80
N ILE A 187 23.57 2.66 6.14
CA ILE A 187 22.56 2.10 5.26
C ILE A 187 21.67 3.22 4.71
N VAL A 188 21.30 3.14 3.44
CA VAL A 188 20.43 4.12 2.81
C VAL A 188 19.01 3.98 3.36
N ARG A 189 18.48 5.09 3.91
CA ARG A 189 17.09 5.19 4.40
C ARG A 189 16.24 6.19 3.66
N TYR A 190 16.86 7.13 2.94
CA TYR A 190 16.15 8.13 2.17
C TYR A 190 16.98 8.58 0.96
N ALA A 191 16.32 8.80 -0.16
CA ALA A 191 16.91 9.41 -1.33
C ALA A 191 15.85 10.19 -2.13
N ALA A 192 16.18 11.42 -2.49
CA ALA A 192 15.32 12.27 -3.29
C ALA A 192 16.15 13.00 -4.34
N ALA A 193 15.58 13.15 -5.53
CA ALA A 193 16.13 13.99 -6.59
C ALA A 193 15.90 15.48 -6.33
N ASP A 194 15.82 15.88 -5.07
CA ASP A 194 15.60 17.24 -4.63
C ASP A 194 16.28 17.47 -3.28
N VAL A 195 16.10 18.66 -2.71
CA VAL A 195 16.66 19.07 -1.43
C VAL A 195 15.60 19.61 -0.49
N PRO A 196 15.81 19.49 0.83
CA PRO A 196 15.04 20.26 1.80
C PRO A 196 15.21 21.78 1.57
N GLU A 197 14.10 22.50 1.52
CA GLU A 197 14.05 23.96 1.28
C GLU A 197 13.95 24.80 2.58
N SER A 198 14.00 24.15 3.74
CA SER A 198 14.02 24.84 5.03
C SER A 198 14.63 23.96 6.13
N ARG A 199 14.99 24.57 7.26
CA ARG A 199 15.40 23.85 8.47
C ARG A 199 14.41 22.76 8.86
N GLU A 200 13.12 23.08 8.88
CA GLU A 200 12.03 22.17 9.27
C GLU A 200 11.89 21.01 8.29
N ALA A 201 12.08 21.26 7.00
CA ALA A 201 12.08 20.21 5.98
C ALA A 201 13.25 19.23 6.20
N LEU A 202 14.46 19.73 6.50
CA LEU A 202 15.60 18.88 6.81
C LEU A 202 15.37 18.10 8.11
N ASP A 203 14.85 18.77 9.14
CA ASP A 203 14.52 18.16 10.44
C ASP A 203 13.52 17.00 10.27
N SER A 204 12.51 17.18 9.42
CA SER A 204 11.49 16.17 9.11
C SER A 204 12.08 14.96 8.38
N VAL A 205 13.01 15.17 7.45
CA VAL A 205 13.74 14.06 6.78
C VAL A 205 14.63 13.31 7.78
N LEU A 206 15.27 14.02 8.72
CA LEU A 206 16.07 13.38 9.75
C LEU A 206 15.23 12.59 10.76
N ASP A 207 14.04 13.09 11.13
CA ASP A 207 13.09 12.35 11.95
C ASP A 207 12.52 11.14 11.23
N TYR A 208 12.23 11.27 9.92
CA TYR A 208 11.84 10.13 9.09
C TYR A 208 12.89 9.01 9.11
N VAL A 209 14.17 9.36 8.95
CA VAL A 209 15.25 8.36 8.96
C VAL A 209 15.47 7.77 10.35
N LYS A 210 15.33 8.58 11.40
CA LYS A 210 15.60 8.18 12.78
C LYS A 210 14.48 7.36 13.42
N TYR A 211 13.23 7.77 13.24
CA TYR A 211 12.06 7.18 13.89
C TYR A 211 11.26 6.29 12.94
N GLY A 212 11.51 6.37 11.64
CA GLY A 212 10.82 5.64 10.59
C GLY A 212 9.68 6.45 9.96
N GLY A 213 9.27 6.02 8.76
CA GLY A 213 8.22 6.69 7.99
C GLY A 213 6.80 6.56 8.55
N SER A 214 6.60 5.77 9.60
CA SER A 214 5.28 5.54 10.19
C SER A 214 4.82 6.66 11.13
N GLU A 215 5.71 7.26 11.92
CA GLU A 215 5.32 8.10 13.07
C GLU A 215 4.36 9.26 12.69
N ALA A 216 4.67 9.96 11.60
CA ALA A 216 3.83 11.07 11.14
C ALA A 216 2.48 10.57 10.56
N ALA A 217 2.50 9.43 9.86
CA ALA A 217 1.29 8.82 9.29
C ALA A 217 0.37 8.27 10.40
N GLU A 218 0.93 7.64 11.44
CA GLU A 218 0.18 7.18 12.63
C GLU A 218 -0.56 8.34 13.30
N LYS A 219 0.14 9.45 13.56
CA LYS A 219 -0.44 10.66 14.17
C LYS A 219 -1.55 11.23 13.31
N PHE A 220 -1.38 11.25 12.00
CA PHE A 220 -2.44 11.68 11.09
C PHE A 220 -3.66 10.77 11.16
N ILE A 221 -3.49 9.46 11.04
CA ILE A 221 -4.61 8.50 11.08
C ILE A 221 -5.36 8.60 12.41
N ALA A 222 -4.63 8.63 13.53
CA ALA A 222 -5.22 8.70 14.86
C ALA A 222 -5.97 10.02 15.11
N SER A 223 -5.52 11.14 14.53
CA SER A 223 -6.10 12.47 14.81
C SER A 223 -7.11 12.95 13.77
N GLN A 224 -7.01 12.50 12.52
CA GLN A 224 -7.81 13.00 11.39
C GLN A 224 -8.71 11.93 10.77
N LEU A 225 -8.38 10.64 10.88
CA LEU A 225 -9.13 9.55 10.25
C LEU A 225 -9.77 8.58 11.24
N SER A 226 -9.62 8.80 12.55
CA SER A 226 -10.16 7.91 13.57
C SER A 226 -11.19 8.63 14.44
N GLY A 227 -12.31 7.96 14.68
CA GLY A 227 -13.31 8.37 15.66
C GLY A 227 -12.90 8.05 17.09
N SER A 228 -13.48 8.76 18.05
CA SER A 228 -13.24 8.55 19.49
C SER A 228 -13.61 7.15 19.98
N GLU A 229 -14.49 6.48 19.24
CA GLU A 229 -14.99 5.13 19.44
C GLU A 229 -14.08 4.05 18.85
N GLY A 230 -12.99 4.41 18.18
CA GLY A 230 -12.03 3.49 17.56
C GLY A 230 -12.30 3.17 16.09
N GLY A 231 -13.35 3.74 15.50
CA GLY A 231 -13.68 3.59 14.07
C GLY A 231 -12.69 4.31 13.17
N ILE A 232 -12.09 3.62 12.19
CA ILE A 232 -11.28 4.27 11.16
C ILE A 232 -12.16 4.59 9.96
N TYR A 233 -12.36 5.88 9.70
CA TYR A 233 -13.23 6.38 8.63
C TYR A 233 -12.65 6.09 7.25
N THR A 234 -13.49 5.63 6.32
CA THR A 234 -13.09 5.35 4.92
C THR A 234 -12.48 6.57 4.23
N ASN A 235 -13.05 7.77 4.44
CA ASN A 235 -12.53 9.03 3.94
C ASN A 235 -12.42 10.07 5.05
N TYR A 236 -11.46 11.00 4.90
CA TYR A 236 -11.34 12.18 5.77
C TYR A 236 -12.63 13.01 5.80
N LYS A 237 -13.17 13.31 4.62
CA LYS A 237 -14.44 14.03 4.49
C LYS A 237 -15.63 13.10 4.67
N GLY A 238 -16.59 13.53 5.48
CA GLY A 238 -17.93 12.96 5.43
C GLY A 238 -18.53 13.08 4.03
N LYS A 239 -18.75 11.94 3.38
CA LYS A 239 -19.45 11.79 2.11
C LYS A 239 -20.61 10.81 2.31
N SER A 240 -21.55 10.80 1.37
CA SER A 240 -22.67 9.85 1.35
C SER A 240 -22.79 9.25 -0.04
N GLY A 241 -22.91 7.92 -0.13
CA GLY A 241 -22.90 7.21 -1.41
C GLY A 241 -23.71 5.91 -1.36
N THR A 242 -23.75 5.21 -2.49
CA THR A 242 -24.33 3.85 -2.59
C THR A 242 -23.33 2.76 -2.19
N HIS A 243 -22.06 3.13 -2.03
CA HIS A 243 -20.98 2.31 -1.50
C HIS A 243 -20.42 2.95 -0.22
N PRO A 244 -19.72 2.18 0.62
CA PRO A 244 -19.14 2.71 1.85
C PRO A 244 -18.24 3.90 1.54
N THR A 245 -18.51 5.03 2.17
CA THR A 245 -17.79 6.28 1.90
C THR A 245 -17.85 7.19 3.12
N GLY A 246 -16.99 8.19 3.17
CA GLY A 246 -17.01 9.13 4.26
C GLY A 246 -16.64 8.49 5.59
N HIS A 247 -17.51 8.69 6.59
CA HIS A 247 -17.29 8.19 7.94
C HIS A 247 -17.95 6.81 8.18
N ASP A 248 -18.24 6.09 7.10
CA ASP A 248 -18.41 4.65 7.17
C ASP A 248 -17.09 3.98 7.58
N VAL A 249 -17.17 2.78 8.14
CA VAL A 249 -15.99 2.02 8.61
C VAL A 249 -15.98 0.64 7.96
N LEU A 250 -14.83 0.27 7.39
CA LEU A 250 -14.58 -1.03 6.77
C LEU A 250 -13.90 -1.99 7.74
N SER A 251 -14.22 -3.28 7.64
CA SER A 251 -13.45 -4.32 8.35
C SER A 251 -12.01 -4.39 7.86
N GLU A 252 -11.77 -4.07 6.58
CA GLU A 252 -10.45 -3.93 5.99
C GLU A 252 -9.59 -2.93 6.77
N SER A 253 -10.05 -1.68 6.92
CA SER A 253 -9.30 -0.62 7.62
C SER A 253 -8.96 -1.02 9.05
N GLN A 254 -9.91 -1.66 9.75
CA GLN A 254 -9.69 -2.10 11.12
C GLN A 254 -8.71 -3.27 11.20
N GLY A 255 -8.83 -4.26 10.32
CA GLY A 255 -7.90 -5.39 10.24
C GLY A 255 -6.47 -4.94 9.90
N LEU A 256 -6.31 -3.94 9.03
CA LEU A 256 -5.01 -3.33 8.73
C LEU A 256 -4.44 -2.59 9.95
N MET A 257 -5.25 -1.80 10.67
CA MET A 257 -4.76 -1.15 11.89
C MET A 257 -4.39 -2.17 12.97
N MET A 258 -5.16 -3.24 13.14
CA MET A 258 -4.81 -4.34 14.05
C MET A 258 -3.47 -4.97 13.66
N GLU A 259 -3.24 -5.25 12.38
CA GLU A 259 -1.97 -5.80 11.91
C GLU A 259 -0.82 -4.86 12.23
N TYR A 260 -0.96 -3.59 11.87
CA TYR A 260 0.05 -2.59 12.14
C TYR A 260 0.35 -2.44 13.64
N ALA A 261 -0.68 -2.43 14.48
CA ALA A 261 -0.54 -2.30 15.92
C ALA A 261 0.29 -3.44 16.53
N VAL A 262 0.17 -4.67 16.02
CA VAL A 262 1.07 -5.77 16.45
C VAL A 262 2.51 -5.52 16.00
N LEU A 263 2.72 -5.10 14.74
CA LEU A 263 4.05 -4.79 14.20
C LEU A 263 4.73 -3.63 14.96
N ALA A 264 3.95 -2.67 15.44
CA ALA A 264 4.41 -1.51 16.20
C ALA A 264 4.53 -1.75 17.71
N ASP A 265 4.16 -2.94 18.20
CA ASP A 265 4.06 -3.28 19.64
C ASP A 265 3.12 -2.32 20.42
N ASP A 266 2.00 -1.90 19.80
CA ASP A 266 0.97 -1.06 20.43
C ASP A 266 -0.33 -1.84 20.69
N GLN A 267 -0.36 -2.56 21.83
CA GLN A 267 -1.55 -3.30 22.27
C GLN A 267 -2.78 -2.40 22.44
N GLY A 268 -2.58 -1.13 22.81
CA GLY A 268 -3.68 -0.20 23.00
C GLY A 268 -4.36 0.19 21.70
N ALA A 269 -3.61 0.38 20.61
CA ALA A 269 -4.16 0.59 19.28
C ALA A 269 -4.88 -0.67 18.75
N PHE A 270 -4.29 -1.84 18.99
CA PHE A 270 -4.90 -3.12 18.64
C PHE A 270 -6.27 -3.30 19.29
N ASP A 271 -6.34 -3.16 20.61
CA ASP A 271 -7.58 -3.35 21.38
C ASP A 271 -8.66 -2.35 20.94
N ARG A 272 -8.31 -1.09 20.67
CA ARG A 272 -9.28 -0.09 20.18
C ARG A 272 -9.88 -0.48 18.83
N ALA A 273 -9.06 -0.92 17.87
CA ALA A 273 -9.53 -1.33 16.55
C ALA A 273 -10.41 -2.60 16.64
N TYR A 274 -9.97 -3.58 17.43
CA TYR A 274 -10.70 -4.84 17.62
C TYR A 274 -12.02 -4.67 18.40
N ASP A 275 -12.02 -3.87 19.46
CA ASP A 275 -13.23 -3.57 20.23
C ASP A 275 -14.28 -2.88 19.36
N PHE A 276 -13.88 -1.98 18.45
CA PHE A 276 -14.78 -1.38 17.49
C PHE A 276 -15.43 -2.44 16.58
N LEU A 277 -14.62 -3.33 16.00
CA LEU A 277 -15.12 -4.44 15.17
C LEU A 277 -16.13 -5.29 15.92
N LYS A 278 -15.80 -5.70 17.16
CA LYS A 278 -16.66 -6.54 17.99
C LYS A 278 -17.96 -5.85 18.38
N ALA A 279 -17.93 -4.56 18.66
CA ALA A 279 -19.11 -3.81 19.06
C ALA A 279 -20.04 -3.49 17.89
N ASN A 280 -19.51 -3.23 16.70
CA ASN A 280 -20.28 -2.61 15.62
C ASN A 280 -20.47 -3.49 14.38
N MET A 281 -19.63 -4.51 14.18
CA MET A 281 -19.57 -5.25 12.90
C MET A 281 -19.72 -6.77 13.06
N TYR A 282 -19.58 -7.29 14.28
CA TYR A 282 -19.66 -8.72 14.56
C TYR A 282 -21.07 -9.30 14.34
N GLU A 283 -21.17 -10.33 13.51
CA GLU A 283 -22.40 -11.01 13.14
C GLU A 283 -22.15 -12.51 12.93
N GLN A 284 -22.89 -13.35 13.66
CA GLN A 284 -22.83 -14.81 13.56
C GLN A 284 -21.44 -15.45 13.75
N GLY A 285 -20.46 -14.74 14.35
CA GLY A 285 -19.10 -15.26 14.54
C GLY A 285 -18.05 -14.67 13.59
N ILE A 286 -18.49 -13.98 12.55
CA ILE A 286 -17.66 -13.30 11.53
C ILE A 286 -18.00 -11.80 11.51
N PHE A 287 -17.33 -11.00 10.68
CA PHE A 287 -17.55 -9.55 10.63
C PHE A 287 -18.24 -9.11 9.33
N SER A 288 -19.18 -8.18 9.43
CA SER A 288 -19.74 -7.51 8.24
C SER A 288 -18.66 -6.69 7.55
N TRP A 289 -18.62 -6.64 6.22
CA TRP A 289 -17.52 -5.96 5.51
C TRP A 289 -17.49 -4.44 5.70
N TYR A 290 -18.63 -3.83 6.04
CA TYR A 290 -18.69 -2.43 6.48
C TYR A 290 -19.83 -2.19 7.49
N VAL A 291 -19.70 -1.08 8.20
CA VAL A 291 -20.78 -0.42 8.94
C VAL A 291 -20.85 1.04 8.54
N THR A 292 -22.06 1.54 8.26
CA THR A 292 -22.26 2.95 7.92
C THR A 292 -22.15 3.85 9.15
N ALA A 293 -21.96 5.15 8.94
CA ALA A 293 -21.96 6.13 10.02
C ALA A 293 -23.24 6.15 10.87
N ASP A 294 -24.39 5.70 10.33
CA ASP A 294 -25.65 5.55 11.07
C ASP A 294 -25.86 4.15 11.68
N GLY A 295 -24.84 3.29 11.63
CA GLY A 295 -24.81 1.98 12.29
C GLY A 295 -25.44 0.84 11.49
N LYS A 296 -25.67 1.01 10.17
CA LYS A 296 -26.17 -0.09 9.32
C LYS A 296 -25.01 -0.95 8.86
N LYS A 297 -25.08 -2.23 9.18
CA LYS A 297 -24.12 -3.23 8.74
C LYS A 297 -24.43 -3.72 7.34
N ALA A 298 -23.38 -4.11 6.63
CA ALA A 298 -23.52 -4.86 5.40
C ALA A 298 -24.21 -6.22 5.61
N GLY A 299 -24.90 -6.71 4.57
CA GLY A 299 -25.55 -8.02 4.58
C GLY A 299 -24.62 -9.21 4.32
N ALA A 300 -23.30 -9.00 4.27
CA ALA A 300 -22.30 -10.04 4.03
C ALA A 300 -20.97 -9.71 4.71
N ASN A 301 -20.10 -10.70 4.85
CA ASN A 301 -18.68 -10.51 5.19
C ASN A 301 -17.79 -10.41 3.94
N ALA A 302 -16.50 -10.17 4.15
CA ALA A 302 -15.45 -10.34 3.17
C ALA A 302 -14.38 -11.29 3.73
N LEU A 303 -14.13 -12.41 3.06
CA LEU A 303 -13.21 -13.44 3.55
C LEU A 303 -11.79 -12.91 3.78
N LEU A 304 -11.27 -12.05 2.90
CA LEU A 304 -9.94 -11.45 3.08
C LEU A 304 -9.82 -10.68 4.40
N ASP A 305 -10.86 -9.94 4.77
CA ASP A 305 -10.87 -9.18 6.02
C ASP A 305 -10.92 -10.10 7.23
N ASP A 306 -11.78 -11.12 7.19
CA ASP A 306 -11.89 -12.08 8.28
C ASP A 306 -10.60 -12.91 8.44
N LEU A 307 -9.95 -13.32 7.35
CA LEU A 307 -8.65 -14.01 7.40
C LEU A 307 -7.55 -13.09 7.94
N ARG A 308 -7.52 -11.83 7.52
CA ARG A 308 -6.59 -10.82 8.05
C ARG A 308 -6.80 -10.63 9.56
N ILE A 309 -8.03 -10.42 10.01
CA ILE A 309 -8.38 -10.26 11.44
C ILE A 309 -8.02 -11.53 12.22
N CYS A 310 -8.29 -12.71 11.67
CA CYS A 310 -7.94 -13.97 12.33
C CYS A 310 -6.42 -14.14 12.47
N ARG A 311 -5.67 -13.83 11.42
CA ARG A 311 -4.21 -13.87 11.44
C ARG A 311 -3.64 -12.88 12.46
N THR A 312 -4.17 -11.66 12.53
CA THR A 312 -3.68 -10.63 13.46
C THR A 312 -4.02 -10.95 14.91
N LEU A 313 -5.16 -11.61 15.19
CA LEU A 313 -5.45 -12.16 16.52
C LEU A 313 -4.43 -13.24 16.92
N CYS A 314 -4.03 -14.11 15.99
CA CYS A 314 -2.94 -15.06 16.26
C CYS A 314 -1.61 -14.36 16.54
N MET A 315 -1.27 -13.32 15.77
CA MET A 315 -0.05 -12.53 16.01
C MET A 315 -0.10 -11.81 17.37
N ALA A 316 -1.27 -11.28 17.77
CA ALA A 316 -1.46 -10.65 19.07
C ALA A 316 -1.36 -11.66 20.23
N GLU A 317 -1.84 -12.90 20.05
CA GLU A 317 -1.61 -13.98 21.02
C GLU A 317 -0.11 -14.29 21.15
N GLU A 318 0.62 -14.37 20.04
CA GLU A 318 2.07 -14.60 20.05
C GLU A 318 2.83 -13.46 20.78
N GLN A 319 2.40 -12.21 20.60
CA GLN A 319 3.06 -11.02 21.11
C GLN A 319 2.70 -10.69 22.57
N TRP A 320 1.40 -10.67 22.90
CA TRP A 320 0.89 -10.19 24.20
C TRP A 320 0.10 -11.25 24.98
N GLY A 321 -0.40 -12.28 24.29
CA GLY A 321 -1.30 -13.29 24.85
C GLY A 321 -2.71 -12.78 25.14
N GLY A 322 -3.66 -13.70 25.33
CA GLY A 322 -5.05 -13.39 25.69
C GLY A 322 -6.03 -13.24 24.52
N TYR A 323 -5.61 -13.59 23.30
CA TYR A 323 -6.42 -13.48 22.07
C TYR A 323 -6.70 -14.84 21.40
N ILE A 324 -6.11 -15.93 21.92
CA ILE A 324 -6.26 -17.27 21.32
C ILE A 324 -7.71 -17.71 21.17
N LYS A 325 -8.56 -17.41 22.15
CA LYS A 325 -9.96 -17.83 22.14
C LYS A 325 -10.72 -17.13 21.00
N GLU A 326 -10.52 -15.83 20.86
CA GLU A 326 -11.09 -15.01 19.81
C GLU A 326 -10.63 -15.47 18.42
N ALA A 327 -9.34 -15.82 18.29
CA ALA A 327 -8.78 -16.37 17.05
C ALA A 327 -9.42 -17.71 16.68
N GLU A 328 -9.54 -18.64 17.63
CA GLU A 328 -10.16 -19.95 17.44
C GLU A 328 -11.65 -19.84 17.08
N GLU A 329 -12.40 -18.99 17.79
CA GLU A 329 -13.83 -18.76 17.52
C GLU A 329 -14.06 -18.18 16.12
N LEU A 330 -13.22 -17.23 15.69
CA LEU A 330 -13.30 -16.64 14.35
C LEU A 330 -12.91 -17.66 13.27
N ALA A 331 -11.84 -18.42 13.46
CA ALA A 331 -11.43 -19.47 12.53
C ALA A 331 -12.57 -20.50 12.32
N ASP A 332 -13.16 -21.01 13.40
CA ASP A 332 -14.29 -21.94 13.33
C ASP A 332 -15.49 -21.35 12.58
N ALA A 333 -15.77 -20.05 12.77
CA ALA A 333 -16.83 -19.35 12.07
C ALA A 333 -16.52 -19.21 10.56
N ILE A 334 -15.31 -18.81 10.18
CA ILE A 334 -14.87 -18.76 8.77
C ILE A 334 -15.04 -20.13 8.10
N LEU A 335 -14.60 -21.20 8.77
CA LEU A 335 -14.67 -22.57 8.25
C LEU A 335 -16.10 -23.06 8.05
N LYS A 336 -17.04 -22.52 8.84
CA LYS A 336 -18.47 -22.83 8.78
C LYS A 336 -19.17 -22.04 7.69
N TYR A 337 -18.87 -20.75 7.55
CA TYR A 337 -19.66 -19.83 6.73
C TYR A 337 -19.06 -19.55 5.35
N ASN A 338 -17.73 -19.58 5.20
CA ASN A 338 -17.06 -19.22 3.95
C ASN A 338 -16.57 -20.43 3.14
N VAL A 339 -17.16 -21.61 3.31
CA VAL A 339 -16.82 -22.82 2.54
C VAL A 339 -17.96 -23.17 1.57
N TYR A 340 -17.71 -23.02 0.27
CA TYR A 340 -18.59 -23.45 -0.80
C TYR A 340 -18.14 -24.82 -1.34
N GLY A 341 -18.91 -25.87 -1.01
CA GLY A 341 -18.53 -27.25 -1.33
C GLY A 341 -17.29 -27.68 -0.55
N ASP A 342 -16.15 -27.75 -1.23
CA ASP A 342 -14.85 -28.09 -0.66
C ASP A 342 -13.82 -26.95 -0.77
N SER A 343 -14.25 -25.77 -1.20
CA SER A 343 -13.38 -24.63 -1.50
C SER A 343 -13.84 -23.35 -0.76
N MET A 344 -12.95 -22.38 -0.59
CA MET A 344 -13.27 -21.12 0.07
C MET A 344 -14.10 -20.19 -0.84
N SER A 345 -15.02 -19.43 -0.25
CA SER A 345 -15.85 -18.42 -0.91
C SER A 345 -15.46 -17.01 -0.45
N SER A 346 -15.47 -16.04 -1.38
CA SER A 346 -15.16 -14.64 -1.07
C SER A 346 -16.03 -14.05 0.03
N PHE A 347 -17.27 -14.52 0.15
CA PHE A 347 -18.21 -14.02 1.14
C PHE A 347 -19.28 -15.06 1.51
N TYR A 348 -19.97 -14.76 2.60
CA TYR A 348 -21.17 -15.37 3.11
C TYR A 348 -22.25 -14.29 3.19
N ASP A 349 -23.41 -14.56 2.58
CA ASP A 349 -24.56 -13.68 2.63
C ASP A 349 -25.42 -14.03 3.84
N PHE A 350 -25.53 -13.10 4.80
CA PHE A 350 -26.28 -13.30 6.04
C PHE A 350 -27.79 -13.44 5.80
N SER A 351 -28.31 -12.85 4.72
CA SER A 351 -29.73 -12.88 4.38
C SER A 351 -30.14 -14.17 3.67
N GLN A 352 -29.26 -14.70 2.82
CA GLN A 352 -29.47 -15.96 2.09
C GLN A 352 -28.99 -17.18 2.87
N GLU A 353 -28.28 -16.96 3.98
CA GLU A 353 -27.64 -17.98 4.80
C GLU A 353 -26.76 -18.94 3.97
N SER A 354 -26.02 -18.40 2.99
CA SER A 354 -25.22 -19.18 2.05
C SER A 354 -23.90 -18.49 1.67
N PRO A 355 -22.79 -19.25 1.53
CA PRO A 355 -21.62 -18.75 0.84
C PRO A 355 -21.91 -18.54 -0.65
N GLY A 356 -21.18 -17.59 -1.25
CA GLY A 356 -21.13 -17.40 -2.70
C GLY A 356 -20.41 -18.53 -3.44
N SER A 357 -20.62 -18.61 -4.76
CA SER A 357 -19.94 -19.56 -5.65
C SER A 357 -18.68 -19.00 -6.30
N VAL A 358 -18.17 -17.87 -5.81
CA VAL A 358 -17.03 -17.14 -6.39
C VAL A 358 -15.94 -16.96 -5.36
N ILE A 359 -14.69 -17.06 -5.80
CA ILE A 359 -13.51 -16.66 -5.04
C ILE A 359 -12.71 -15.60 -5.80
N SER A 360 -12.42 -14.49 -5.14
CA SER A 360 -11.52 -13.45 -5.63
C SER A 360 -10.08 -13.92 -5.40
N LEU A 361 -9.22 -13.83 -6.40
CA LEU A 361 -7.86 -14.37 -6.29
C LEU A 361 -7.01 -13.57 -5.30
N CYS A 362 -7.32 -12.27 -5.12
CA CYS A 362 -6.72 -11.44 -4.08
C CYS A 362 -7.09 -11.87 -2.65
N TYR A 363 -8.09 -12.74 -2.47
CA TYR A 363 -8.46 -13.30 -1.17
C TYR A 363 -7.70 -14.59 -0.86
N GLY A 364 -6.78 -14.99 -1.74
CA GLY A 364 -5.91 -16.15 -1.57
C GLY A 364 -4.82 -15.94 -0.50
N GLU A 365 -5.19 -15.61 0.72
CA GLU A 365 -4.27 -15.34 1.83
C GLU A 365 -3.68 -16.65 2.40
N LEU A 366 -2.72 -17.23 1.66
CA LEU A 366 -2.14 -18.55 1.96
C LEU A 366 -1.36 -18.60 3.28
N ASP A 367 -0.87 -17.46 3.76
CA ASP A 367 -0.18 -17.32 5.05
C ASP A 367 -1.16 -17.52 6.22
N ALA A 368 -2.30 -16.81 6.22
CA ALA A 368 -3.34 -16.98 7.23
C ALA A 368 -3.86 -18.42 7.25
N LEU A 369 -4.19 -18.99 6.09
CA LEU A 369 -4.62 -20.39 5.99
C LEU A 369 -3.53 -21.37 6.46
N GLY A 370 -2.25 -21.04 6.24
CA GLY A 370 -1.11 -21.81 6.70
C GLY A 370 -1.01 -21.86 8.22
N ARG A 371 -1.21 -20.73 8.90
CA ARG A 371 -1.24 -20.66 10.37
C ARG A 371 -2.41 -21.46 10.95
N LEU A 372 -3.57 -21.42 10.30
CA LEU A 372 -4.75 -22.16 10.73
C LEU A 372 -4.64 -23.68 10.55
N GLN A 373 -3.74 -24.15 9.67
CA GLN A 373 -3.50 -25.58 9.44
C GLN A 373 -3.17 -26.37 10.71
N GLU A 374 -2.53 -25.73 11.70
CA GLU A 374 -2.16 -26.38 12.97
C GLU A 374 -3.39 -26.81 13.78
N GLN A 375 -4.54 -26.16 13.59
CA GLN A 375 -5.78 -26.49 14.31
C GLN A 375 -6.39 -27.80 13.80
N ASN A 376 -6.45 -27.98 12.47
CA ASN A 376 -6.97 -29.21 11.85
C ASN A 376 -6.57 -29.34 10.36
N ASN A 377 -6.63 -30.58 9.85
CA ASN A 377 -6.25 -30.89 8.47
C ASN A 377 -7.11 -30.23 7.38
N LYS A 378 -8.36 -29.82 7.68
CA LYS A 378 -9.25 -29.22 6.67
C LYS A 378 -8.72 -27.87 6.16
N TRP A 379 -8.09 -27.10 7.04
CA TRP A 379 -7.42 -25.85 6.65
C TRP A 379 -6.28 -26.08 5.65
N GLY A 380 -5.50 -27.14 5.83
CA GLY A 380 -4.47 -27.53 4.87
C GLY A 380 -5.05 -27.86 3.49
N GLU A 381 -6.14 -28.64 3.44
CA GLU A 381 -6.82 -28.94 2.17
C GLU A 381 -7.38 -27.68 1.49
N LEU A 382 -7.96 -26.76 2.26
CA LEU A 382 -8.50 -25.50 1.74
C LEU A 382 -7.39 -24.58 1.22
N LYS A 383 -6.25 -24.52 1.93
CA LYS A 383 -5.05 -23.81 1.49
C LYS A 383 -4.53 -24.35 0.17
N ASP A 384 -4.38 -25.67 0.05
CA ASP A 384 -3.86 -26.31 -1.18
C ASP A 384 -4.78 -26.05 -2.37
N ARG A 385 -6.11 -26.15 -2.17
CA ARG A 385 -7.10 -25.82 -3.21
C ARG A 385 -7.04 -24.34 -3.61
N MET A 386 -6.97 -23.44 -2.64
CA MET A 386 -6.84 -22.00 -2.89
C MET A 386 -5.58 -21.69 -3.70
N ALA A 387 -4.43 -22.24 -3.28
CA ALA A 387 -3.15 -22.05 -3.95
C ALA A 387 -3.19 -22.56 -5.39
N ALA A 388 -3.87 -23.69 -5.66
CA ALA A 388 -4.06 -24.20 -7.02
C ALA A 388 -4.91 -23.24 -7.86
N ILE A 389 -6.06 -22.78 -7.36
CA ILE A 389 -6.96 -21.86 -8.07
C ILE A 389 -6.25 -20.55 -8.42
N VAL A 390 -5.50 -19.97 -7.46
CA VAL A 390 -4.76 -18.73 -7.68
C VAL A 390 -3.67 -18.95 -8.74
N GLN A 391 -2.83 -19.98 -8.61
CA GLN A 391 -1.75 -20.24 -9.57
C GLN A 391 -2.25 -20.52 -10.99
N ASP A 392 -3.36 -21.26 -11.12
CA ASP A 392 -4.00 -21.55 -12.40
C ASP A 392 -4.67 -20.31 -13.04
N GLY A 393 -4.87 -19.23 -12.26
CA GLY A 393 -5.42 -17.97 -12.73
C GLY A 393 -4.42 -17.03 -13.40
N TYR A 394 -3.18 -17.47 -13.62
CA TYR A 394 -2.16 -16.68 -14.30
C TYR A 394 -2.55 -16.38 -15.75
N ILE A 395 -2.55 -15.10 -16.12
CA ILE A 395 -3.00 -14.65 -17.45
C ILE A 395 -1.98 -15.04 -18.53
N GLY A 396 -0.69 -14.82 -18.28
CA GLY A 396 0.42 -15.21 -19.16
C GLY A 396 1.55 -14.19 -19.20
N ASP A 397 2.70 -14.59 -19.76
CA ASP A 397 3.94 -13.79 -19.74
C ASP A 397 3.82 -12.40 -20.40
N GLY A 398 2.85 -12.22 -21.32
CA GLY A 398 2.60 -10.92 -21.96
C GLY A 398 1.89 -9.90 -21.05
N PHE A 399 1.20 -10.37 -20.02
CA PHE A 399 0.61 -9.55 -18.97
C PHE A 399 0.61 -10.39 -17.69
N PRO A 400 1.74 -10.44 -16.95
CA PRO A 400 2.03 -11.47 -15.96
C PRO A 400 1.32 -11.22 -14.62
N LEU A 401 0.06 -10.81 -14.67
CA LEU A 401 -0.87 -10.74 -13.56
C LEU A 401 -1.83 -11.94 -13.59
N TYR A 402 -2.79 -11.94 -12.68
CA TYR A 402 -3.76 -13.00 -12.47
C TYR A 402 -5.17 -12.47 -12.71
N PHE A 403 -6.10 -13.34 -13.14
CA PHE A 403 -7.51 -12.98 -13.25
C PHE A 403 -8.07 -12.54 -11.88
N SER A 404 -9.12 -11.71 -11.87
CA SER A 404 -9.66 -11.16 -10.62
C SER A 404 -10.36 -12.21 -9.74
N SER A 405 -11.09 -13.15 -10.35
CA SER A 405 -11.87 -14.15 -9.63
C SER A 405 -12.07 -15.45 -10.41
N TYR A 406 -12.47 -16.49 -9.69
CA TYR A 406 -12.88 -17.78 -10.22
C TYR A 406 -14.28 -18.15 -9.74
N ASP A 407 -15.16 -18.53 -10.66
CA ASP A 407 -16.52 -18.99 -10.38
C ASP A 407 -16.57 -20.52 -10.42
N TYR A 408 -16.91 -21.14 -9.28
CA TYR A 408 -16.95 -22.59 -9.11
C TYR A 408 -18.05 -23.27 -9.93
N ASP A 409 -19.21 -22.62 -10.06
CA ASP A 409 -20.35 -23.16 -10.80
C ASP A 409 -20.09 -23.11 -12.31
N LYS A 410 -19.53 -21.98 -12.77
CA LYS A 410 -19.22 -21.74 -14.18
C LYS A 410 -17.90 -22.41 -14.60
N LYS A 411 -17.03 -22.76 -13.64
CA LYS A 411 -15.67 -23.31 -13.83
C LYS A 411 -14.81 -22.44 -14.73
N LYS A 412 -14.83 -21.13 -14.47
CA LYS A 412 -14.18 -20.13 -15.31
C LYS A 412 -13.61 -19.01 -14.45
N TYR A 413 -12.46 -18.51 -14.88
CA TYR A 413 -11.94 -17.24 -14.42
C TYR A 413 -12.72 -16.07 -15.03
N SER A 414 -12.87 -14.99 -14.26
CA SER A 414 -13.45 -13.75 -14.77
C SER A 414 -12.62 -13.21 -15.94
N GLN A 415 -13.30 -12.56 -16.89
CA GLN A 415 -12.67 -11.84 -18.01
C GLN A 415 -12.87 -10.32 -17.85
N ASP A 416 -13.29 -9.88 -16.65
CA ASP A 416 -13.43 -8.47 -16.32
C ASP A 416 -12.06 -7.78 -16.26
N SER A 417 -12.09 -6.46 -16.31
CA SER A 417 -10.88 -5.67 -16.13
C SER A 417 -10.33 -5.79 -14.70
N ILE A 418 -9.01 -5.81 -14.62
CA ILE A 418 -8.19 -6.11 -13.46
C ILE A 418 -7.94 -4.82 -12.66
N ASN A 419 -8.41 -4.76 -11.42
CA ASN A 419 -8.04 -3.72 -10.46
C ASN A 419 -6.61 -3.99 -9.97
N THR A 420 -5.75 -2.98 -10.04
CA THR A 420 -4.32 -3.16 -9.74
C THR A 420 -4.06 -3.43 -8.26
N ALA A 421 -4.81 -2.84 -7.34
CA ALA A 421 -4.65 -3.14 -5.92
C ALA A 421 -4.98 -4.62 -5.63
N GLU A 422 -6.05 -5.15 -6.20
CA GLU A 422 -6.41 -6.58 -6.07
C GLU A 422 -5.36 -7.50 -6.73
N ALA A 423 -4.90 -7.14 -7.93
CA ALA A 423 -3.88 -7.91 -8.63
C ALA A 423 -2.57 -7.97 -7.85
N LEU A 424 -2.11 -6.83 -7.31
CA LEU A 424 -0.91 -6.80 -6.48
C LEU A 424 -1.12 -7.49 -5.14
N MET A 425 -2.31 -7.44 -4.53
CA MET A 425 -2.59 -8.25 -3.34
C MET A 425 -2.46 -9.75 -3.63
N THR A 426 -2.87 -10.19 -4.82
CA THR A 426 -2.65 -11.57 -5.29
C THR A 426 -1.15 -11.88 -5.38
N LEU A 427 -0.36 -11.00 -6.00
CA LEU A 427 1.10 -11.16 -6.07
C LEU A 427 1.75 -11.16 -4.69
N TYR A 428 1.31 -10.30 -3.77
CA TYR A 428 1.81 -10.23 -2.40
C TYR A 428 1.56 -11.55 -1.65
N HIS A 429 0.36 -12.11 -1.73
CA HIS A 429 0.08 -13.40 -1.12
C HIS A 429 0.90 -14.56 -1.74
N LEU A 430 1.14 -14.51 -3.05
CA LEU A 430 2.05 -15.46 -3.71
C LEU A 430 3.49 -15.27 -3.25
N ALA A 431 3.96 -14.03 -3.08
CA ALA A 431 5.30 -13.72 -2.58
C ALA A 431 5.51 -14.28 -1.16
N LYS A 432 4.58 -14.01 -0.24
CA LYS A 432 4.58 -14.59 1.13
C LYS A 432 4.64 -16.11 1.13
N ALA A 433 4.00 -16.75 0.15
CA ALA A 433 3.97 -18.19 0.02
C ALA A 433 5.18 -18.79 -0.72
N GLY A 434 6.12 -17.96 -1.23
CA GLY A 434 7.23 -18.41 -2.06
C GLY A 434 6.79 -18.93 -3.44
N LEU A 435 5.64 -18.46 -3.94
CA LEU A 435 4.99 -18.87 -5.19
C LEU A 435 4.94 -17.74 -6.23
N LEU A 436 5.51 -16.57 -5.95
CA LEU A 436 5.61 -15.47 -6.91
C LEU A 436 6.41 -15.91 -8.14
N LYS A 437 5.90 -15.60 -9.33
CA LYS A 437 6.61 -15.84 -10.58
C LYS A 437 7.65 -14.75 -10.83
N GLU A 438 8.85 -15.15 -11.23
CA GLU A 438 9.93 -14.23 -11.66
C GLU A 438 9.43 -13.23 -12.73
N THR A 439 8.67 -13.68 -13.73
CA THR A 439 8.08 -12.80 -14.75
C THR A 439 7.12 -11.75 -14.21
N SER A 440 6.39 -12.05 -13.12
CA SER A 440 5.48 -11.08 -12.47
C SER A 440 6.28 -10.05 -11.69
N GLU A 441 7.38 -10.49 -11.07
CA GLU A 441 8.31 -9.63 -10.35
C GLU A 441 9.07 -8.68 -11.28
N GLU A 442 9.62 -9.21 -12.38
CA GLU A 442 10.29 -8.42 -13.43
C GLU A 442 9.35 -7.36 -14.01
N TRP A 443 8.12 -7.73 -14.35
CA TRP A 443 7.11 -6.79 -14.85
C TRP A 443 6.81 -5.69 -13.84
N LEU A 444 6.67 -6.03 -12.55
CA LEU A 444 6.40 -5.06 -11.50
C LEU A 444 7.56 -4.06 -11.37
N LEU A 445 8.80 -4.53 -11.40
CA LEU A 445 9.98 -3.66 -11.40
C LEU A 445 9.98 -2.74 -12.63
N GLU A 446 9.71 -3.27 -13.83
CA GLU A 446 9.63 -2.49 -15.06
C GLU A 446 8.56 -1.38 -14.98
N GLN A 447 7.38 -1.67 -14.41
CA GLN A 447 6.35 -0.64 -14.20
C GLN A 447 6.81 0.45 -13.23
N LEU A 448 7.46 0.06 -12.13
CA LEU A 448 7.94 0.98 -11.11
C LEU A 448 9.08 1.90 -11.60
N GLU A 449 9.94 1.41 -12.49
CA GLU A 449 11.01 2.19 -13.13
C GLU A 449 10.53 2.98 -14.37
N GLY A 450 9.34 2.67 -14.89
CA GLY A 450 8.72 3.32 -16.03
C GLY A 450 7.62 4.32 -15.63
N ASP A 451 6.50 4.26 -16.34
CA ASP A 451 5.36 5.18 -16.19
C ASP A 451 4.61 5.01 -14.87
N GLY A 452 4.87 3.93 -14.11
CA GLY A 452 4.14 3.58 -12.89
C GLY A 452 3.07 2.52 -13.12
N LEU A 453 2.17 2.40 -12.15
CA LEU A 453 1.10 1.40 -12.14
C LEU A 453 -0.25 2.09 -12.34
N ALA A 454 -0.95 1.77 -13.43
CA ALA A 454 -2.30 2.25 -13.67
C ALA A 454 -3.27 1.64 -12.64
N ALA A 455 -4.37 2.30 -12.32
CA ALA A 455 -5.38 1.77 -11.42
C ALA A 455 -6.12 0.53 -11.99
N ARG A 456 -6.22 0.42 -13.33
CA ARG A 456 -6.94 -0.68 -13.97
C ARG A 456 -6.41 -1.07 -15.35
N TYR A 457 -6.37 -2.37 -15.59
CA TYR A 457 -5.95 -2.96 -16.87
C TYR A 457 -7.03 -3.90 -17.43
N ASN A 458 -7.10 -4.03 -18.75
CA ASN A 458 -7.80 -5.14 -19.40
C ASN A 458 -6.95 -6.41 -19.29
N VAL A 459 -7.58 -7.58 -19.50
CA VAL A 459 -6.87 -8.88 -19.48
C VAL A 459 -5.80 -9.03 -20.57
N ASP A 460 -5.77 -8.15 -21.57
CA ASP A 460 -4.72 -8.10 -22.59
C ASP A 460 -3.54 -7.18 -22.23
N GLY A 461 -3.55 -6.61 -21.02
CA GLY A 461 -2.52 -5.72 -20.50
C GLY A 461 -2.67 -4.26 -20.90
N THR A 462 -3.71 -3.88 -21.66
CA THR A 462 -3.96 -2.47 -21.98
C THR A 462 -4.62 -1.73 -20.81
N VAL A 463 -4.22 -0.47 -20.57
CA VAL A 463 -4.85 0.37 -19.54
C VAL A 463 -6.31 0.65 -19.90
N VAL A 464 -7.22 0.51 -18.93
CA VAL A 464 -8.63 0.86 -19.13
C VAL A 464 -8.75 2.38 -19.27
N PRO A 465 -9.44 2.89 -20.31
CA PRO A 465 -9.58 4.34 -20.50
C PRO A 465 -10.16 5.06 -19.26
N GLY A 466 -9.45 6.07 -18.76
CA GLY A 466 -9.83 6.85 -17.58
C GLY A 466 -9.35 6.27 -16.25
N TYR A 467 -8.59 5.16 -16.27
CA TYR A 467 -7.93 4.56 -15.10
C TYR A 467 -6.40 4.69 -15.17
N ASP A 468 -5.91 5.69 -15.90
CA ASP A 468 -4.49 6.06 -16.07
C ASP A 468 -3.95 6.88 -14.90
N TYR A 469 -4.39 6.57 -13.68
CA TYR A 469 -4.02 7.25 -12.45
C TYR A 469 -3.33 6.31 -11.45
N GLU A 470 -2.52 6.91 -10.57
CA GLU A 470 -1.71 6.23 -9.57
C GLU A 470 -2.34 6.35 -8.16
N THR A 471 -2.18 5.33 -7.30
CA THR A 471 -2.58 5.40 -5.88
C THR A 471 -1.45 4.94 -4.95
N THR A 472 -1.41 5.52 -3.74
CA THR A 472 -0.35 5.23 -2.77
C THR A 472 -0.45 3.79 -2.25
N ALA A 473 -1.67 3.27 -2.05
CA ALA A 473 -1.85 1.88 -1.61
C ALA A 473 -1.31 0.87 -2.61
N VAL A 474 -1.48 1.09 -3.92
CA VAL A 474 -0.92 0.23 -4.97
C VAL A 474 0.61 0.15 -4.85
N TYR A 475 1.27 1.29 -4.63
CA TYR A 475 2.71 1.30 -4.40
C TYR A 475 3.11 0.65 -3.08
N ALA A 476 2.34 0.82 -2.01
CA ALA A 476 2.61 0.13 -0.75
C ALA A 476 2.53 -1.39 -0.88
N ILE A 477 1.55 -1.92 -1.62
CA ILE A 477 1.46 -3.36 -1.92
C ILE A 477 2.65 -3.80 -2.77
N ALA A 478 3.07 -3.01 -3.77
CA ALA A 478 4.28 -3.29 -4.54
C ALA A 478 5.53 -3.35 -3.64
N GLY A 479 5.67 -2.43 -2.69
CA GLY A 479 6.75 -2.43 -1.71
C GLY A 479 6.75 -3.67 -0.82
N LEU A 480 5.57 -4.12 -0.40
CA LEU A 480 5.40 -5.37 0.35
C LEU A 480 5.80 -6.59 -0.49
N ILE A 481 5.48 -6.63 -1.79
CA ILE A 481 5.94 -7.68 -2.70
C ILE A 481 7.48 -7.70 -2.74
N GLY A 482 8.11 -6.54 -2.95
CA GLY A 482 9.57 -6.43 -2.98
C GLY A 482 10.24 -6.82 -1.66
N TYR A 483 9.61 -6.50 -0.52
CA TYR A 483 10.06 -6.96 0.79
C TYR A 483 10.02 -8.48 0.91
N GLU A 484 8.88 -9.11 0.61
CA GLU A 484 8.71 -10.58 0.73
C GLU A 484 9.57 -11.36 -0.26
N SER A 485 9.80 -10.83 -1.48
CA SER A 485 10.63 -11.47 -2.49
C SER A 485 12.13 -11.23 -2.30
N GLY A 486 12.53 -10.32 -1.39
CA GLY A 486 13.93 -9.93 -1.20
C GLY A 486 14.46 -8.99 -2.29
N ASN A 487 13.58 -8.34 -3.05
CA ASN A 487 13.92 -7.45 -4.15
C ASN A 487 13.96 -5.98 -3.72
N ALA A 488 15.16 -5.53 -3.38
CA ALA A 488 15.45 -4.15 -2.98
C ALA A 488 15.04 -3.11 -4.01
N GLY A 489 15.09 -3.44 -5.31
CA GLY A 489 14.69 -2.55 -6.40
C GLY A 489 13.20 -2.22 -6.35
N ILE A 490 12.36 -3.25 -6.28
CA ILE A 490 10.90 -3.10 -6.17
C ILE A 490 10.55 -2.34 -4.89
N TYR A 491 11.12 -2.77 -3.74
CA TYR A 491 10.88 -2.11 -2.46
C TYR A 491 11.24 -0.62 -2.50
N THR A 492 12.43 -0.28 -2.99
CA THR A 492 12.93 1.10 -3.04
C THR A 492 12.05 1.97 -3.94
N ARG A 493 11.73 1.51 -5.15
CA ARG A 493 10.96 2.31 -6.12
C ARG A 493 9.52 2.52 -5.65
N ALA A 494 8.91 1.47 -5.10
CA ALA A 494 7.61 1.57 -4.47
C ALA A 494 7.62 2.61 -3.34
N LEU A 495 8.60 2.54 -2.44
CA LEU A 495 8.66 3.49 -1.33
C LEU A 495 8.90 4.92 -1.81
N GLN A 496 9.79 5.12 -2.80
CA GLN A 496 9.99 6.44 -3.39
C GLN A 496 8.71 7.04 -4.00
N LYS A 497 7.89 6.22 -4.69
CA LYS A 497 6.58 6.65 -5.22
C LYS A 497 5.59 7.01 -4.12
N ILE A 498 5.60 6.29 -2.99
CA ILE A 498 4.81 6.62 -1.80
C ILE A 498 5.24 7.97 -1.22
N GLU A 499 6.55 8.17 -1.02
CA GLU A 499 7.09 9.39 -0.39
C GLU A 499 6.92 10.66 -1.24
N GLN A 500 6.78 10.52 -2.57
CA GLN A 500 6.41 11.63 -3.44
C GLN A 500 5.02 12.21 -3.14
N ASN A 501 4.14 11.42 -2.52
CA ASN A 501 2.79 11.85 -2.15
C ASN A 501 2.68 12.24 -0.68
N ARG A 502 3.77 12.20 0.10
CA ARG A 502 3.74 12.59 1.51
C ARG A 502 3.64 14.11 1.67
N VAL A 503 2.83 14.54 2.64
CA VAL A 503 2.82 15.92 3.14
C VAL A 503 3.93 16.10 4.19
N TRP A 504 4.99 16.81 3.80
CA TRP A 504 6.16 17.07 4.65
C TRP A 504 6.05 18.34 5.52
N ASP A 505 5.05 19.20 5.26
CA ASP A 505 4.84 20.44 6.03
C ASP A 505 4.29 20.14 7.44
N THR A 506 5.13 20.29 8.46
CA THR A 506 4.79 20.07 9.88
C THR A 506 3.74 21.05 10.42
N GLY A 507 3.51 22.17 9.73
CA GLY A 507 2.44 23.12 10.05
C GLY A 507 1.07 22.72 9.50
N SER A 508 0.99 21.72 8.61
CA SER A 508 -0.24 21.27 7.98
C SER A 508 -1.02 20.30 8.88
N SER A 509 -2.35 20.39 8.86
CA SER A 509 -3.22 19.35 9.48
C SER A 509 -3.13 17.99 8.78
N PHE A 510 -2.53 17.97 7.58
CA PHE A 510 -2.30 16.77 6.78
C PHE A 510 -0.86 16.25 6.90
N TYR A 511 -0.03 16.84 7.77
CA TYR A 511 1.36 16.39 7.97
C TYR A 511 1.43 14.87 8.17
N GLY A 512 2.30 14.21 7.40
CA GLY A 512 2.51 12.77 7.45
C GLY A 512 1.55 11.93 6.61
N SER A 513 0.44 12.49 6.14
CA SER A 513 -0.49 11.81 5.21
C SER A 513 0.08 11.69 3.80
N PHE A 514 -0.47 10.76 3.04
CA PHE A 514 -0.22 10.55 1.62
C PHE A 514 -1.41 11.04 0.81
N MET A 515 -1.23 12.13 0.07
CA MET A 515 -2.29 12.73 -0.73
C MET A 515 -1.72 13.40 -1.97
N ASN A 516 -2.48 13.37 -3.06
CA ASN A 516 -2.17 14.27 -4.17
C ASN A 516 -2.57 15.69 -3.76
N GLN A 517 -1.58 16.57 -3.60
CA GLN A 517 -1.80 17.96 -3.19
C GLN A 517 -2.66 18.74 -4.20
N GLU A 518 -2.70 18.29 -5.46
CA GLU A 518 -3.56 18.87 -6.50
C GLU A 518 -5.03 18.42 -6.38
N ALA A 519 -5.29 17.28 -5.73
CA ALA A 519 -6.64 16.72 -5.50
C ALA A 519 -7.43 17.45 -4.40
N GLY A 520 -6.78 18.28 -3.59
CA GLY A 520 -7.35 18.76 -2.35
C GLY A 520 -7.40 17.69 -1.27
N ASP A 521 -8.38 17.78 -0.37
CA ASP A 521 -8.50 17.01 0.89
C ASP A 521 -9.23 15.66 0.75
N ASP A 522 -9.12 14.99 -0.41
CA ASP A 522 -9.70 13.67 -0.63
C ASP A 522 -8.76 12.55 -0.15
N VAL A 523 -8.70 12.38 1.17
CA VAL A 523 -7.85 11.38 1.82
C VAL A 523 -8.66 10.12 2.11
N ILE A 524 -8.14 8.96 1.68
CA ILE A 524 -8.74 7.63 1.83
C ILE A 524 -7.91 6.81 2.82
N ALA A 525 -8.56 6.12 3.77
CA ALA A 525 -7.87 5.34 4.79
C ALA A 525 -6.97 4.24 4.21
N PHE A 526 -7.41 3.54 3.17
CA PHE A 526 -6.62 2.47 2.54
C PHE A 526 -5.26 2.98 2.02
N ASP A 527 -5.24 4.17 1.40
CA ASP A 527 -4.00 4.82 0.94
C ASP A 527 -3.09 5.31 2.08
N GLN A 528 -3.58 5.38 3.33
CA GLN A 528 -2.77 5.71 4.49
C GLN A 528 -2.28 4.46 5.23
N LEU A 529 -3.17 3.47 5.38
CA LEU A 529 -2.93 2.26 6.14
C LEU A 529 -1.97 1.31 5.42
N MET A 530 -2.05 1.20 4.10
CA MET A 530 -1.14 0.31 3.36
C MET A 530 0.33 0.73 3.46
N PRO A 531 0.71 2.01 3.27
CA PRO A 531 2.06 2.48 3.60
C PRO A 531 2.46 2.19 5.05
N LEU A 532 1.52 2.33 5.99
CA LEU A 532 1.76 2.05 7.40
C LEU A 532 2.16 0.59 7.65
N ILE A 533 1.46 -0.35 7.00
CA ILE A 533 1.83 -1.77 6.99
C ILE A 533 3.23 -1.99 6.41
N LEU A 534 3.55 -1.36 5.27
CA LEU A 534 4.88 -1.45 4.68
C LEU A 534 5.97 -1.00 5.66
N TYR A 535 5.80 0.14 6.34
CA TYR A 535 6.76 0.57 7.37
C TYR A 535 6.86 -0.42 8.53
N GLY A 536 5.74 -0.98 8.97
CA GLY A 536 5.71 -1.98 10.05
C GLY A 536 6.58 -3.20 9.73
N TYR A 537 6.45 -3.76 8.52
CA TYR A 537 7.26 -4.92 8.11
C TYR A 537 8.71 -4.56 7.78
N SER A 538 8.98 -3.35 7.29
CA SER A 538 10.28 -2.97 6.75
C SER A 538 11.12 -2.04 7.65
N LYS A 539 10.74 -1.87 8.93
CA LYS A 539 11.42 -0.99 9.89
C LYS A 539 12.94 -1.23 9.96
N ASP A 540 13.34 -2.50 9.99
CA ASP A 540 14.75 -2.92 10.10
C ASP A 540 15.26 -3.53 8.78
N VAL A 541 14.70 -3.13 7.64
CA VAL A 541 15.02 -3.76 6.35
C VAL A 541 16.50 -3.62 6.01
N LEU A 542 17.11 -4.75 5.64
CA LEU A 542 18.47 -4.85 5.13
C LEU A 542 18.43 -5.77 3.91
N PHE A 543 18.78 -5.22 2.75
CA PHE A 543 18.96 -6.01 1.54
C PHE A 543 20.47 -6.17 1.29
N GLY A 544 20.91 -7.39 1.00
CA GLY A 544 22.32 -7.71 0.77
C GLY A 544 23.18 -7.71 2.05
N SER A 545 23.62 -8.91 2.44
CA SER A 545 24.70 -9.12 3.42
C SER A 545 26.02 -9.45 2.74
#